data_AF-A0A9X3RFM6-F1
#
_entry.id   AF-A0A9X3RFM6-F1
#
_cell.length_a   1.000
_cell.length_b   1.000
_cell.length_c   1.000
_cell.angle_alpha   90.00
_cell.angle_beta   90.00
_cell.angle_gamma   90.00
#
_symmetry.space_group_name_H-M   'P 1'
#
loop_
_entity.id
_entity.type
_entity.pdbx_description
1 polymer ?
#
loop_
_entity_poly.entity_id
_entity_poly.type
_entity_poly.pdbx_seq_one_letter_code
_entity_poly.pdbx_strand_id
1 'polypeptide(L)'
;MARHAKTSSFTTAARLSVAGVAVAATSALLAPTASAAPDSDWDRLAQCESGGNWSINTGNGYHGGLQFSPSTWAGYGGKQYAPYAYQATREQQIAVAERVLAGQGWGAWPACSAKLGLNSKPTPRNVAAKPKAKPAAPAPVVQQAARDLSRNSNALAVDKFYDELVKRIEARGFSVPKEVTDYYNANKHSLNHTYKQYSAQLQAVLPH
;
A
#
# COMPACT_ATOMS: atom_id res chain seq x y z
N MET A 1 -31.20 -38.01 28.76
CA MET A 1 -31.12 -36.87 27.83
C MET A 1 -30.71 -37.40 26.45
N ALA A 2 -31.69 -37.74 25.61
CA ALA A 2 -31.46 -38.37 24.32
C ALA A 2 -31.23 -37.30 23.25
N ARG A 3 -30.15 -37.46 22.48
CA ARG A 3 -29.79 -36.60 21.34
C ARG A 3 -30.47 -37.19 20.10
N HIS A 4 -31.36 -36.42 19.47
CA HIS A 4 -31.90 -36.77 18.16
C HIS A 4 -31.10 -36.05 17.07
N ALA A 5 -30.38 -36.85 16.27
CA ALA A 5 -29.97 -36.48 14.92
C ALA A 5 -31.00 -37.08 13.95
N LYS A 6 -31.49 -36.31 12.97
CA LYS A 6 -32.07 -36.87 11.75
C LYS A 6 -31.95 -35.92 10.56
N THR A 7 -31.17 -36.39 9.61
CA THR A 7 -31.06 -35.99 8.20
C THR A 7 -32.40 -36.17 7.48
N SER A 8 -32.77 -35.23 6.59
CA SER A 8 -33.71 -35.44 5.47
C SER A 8 -33.48 -34.33 4.44
N SER A 9 -32.80 -34.60 3.33
CA SER A 9 -33.30 -35.15 2.06
C SER A 9 -33.73 -34.05 1.08
N PHE A 10 -32.90 -33.88 0.05
CA PHE A 10 -33.17 -33.16 -1.18
C PHE A 10 -34.23 -33.88 -2.02
N THR A 11 -35.20 -33.13 -2.54
CA THR A 11 -35.84 -33.21 -3.87
C THR A 11 -36.97 -32.18 -3.88
N THR A 12 -37.16 -31.35 -4.91
CA THR A 12 -38.03 -31.72 -6.03
C THR A 12 -37.80 -30.78 -7.22
N ALA A 13 -37.89 -31.42 -8.38
CA ALA A 13 -37.76 -30.95 -9.73
C ALA A 13 -38.61 -29.73 -10.12
N ALA A 14 -38.09 -29.10 -11.18
CA ALA A 14 -38.68 -28.06 -12.01
C ALA A 14 -40.10 -28.38 -12.50
N ARG A 15 -40.90 -27.32 -12.61
CA ARG A 15 -42.03 -27.25 -13.55
C ARG A 15 -41.88 -25.98 -14.37
N LEU A 16 -41.47 -26.14 -15.62
CA LEU A 16 -41.63 -25.15 -16.68
C LEU A 16 -43.06 -25.25 -17.21
N SER A 17 -43.77 -24.13 -17.22
CA SER A 17 -45.06 -23.98 -17.91
C SER A 17 -44.99 -22.69 -18.74
N VAL A 18 -45.16 -22.84 -20.05
CA VAL A 18 -45.17 -21.78 -21.06
C VAL A 18 -46.62 -21.38 -21.38
N ALA A 19 -46.79 -20.10 -21.74
CA ALA A 19 -47.88 -19.44 -22.47
C ALA A 19 -48.85 -18.56 -21.63
N GLY A 20 -48.78 -17.25 -21.90
CA GLY A 20 -49.76 -16.24 -21.48
C GLY A 20 -49.22 -14.82 -21.67
N VAL A 21 -49.40 -14.23 -22.86
CA VAL A 21 -49.09 -12.81 -23.13
C VAL A 21 -50.21 -11.95 -22.54
N ALA A 22 -49.86 -11.05 -21.62
CA ALA A 22 -50.69 -9.91 -21.22
C ALA A 22 -49.82 -8.64 -21.19
N VAL A 23 -50.17 -7.67 -22.02
CA VAL A 23 -49.55 -6.34 -22.10
C VAL A 23 -50.44 -5.36 -21.33
N ALA A 24 -49.94 -4.83 -20.20
CA ALA A 24 -50.39 -3.58 -19.55
C ALA A 24 -49.32 -3.18 -18.52
N ALA A 25 -48.41 -2.29 -18.89
CA ALA A 25 -48.44 -0.85 -18.60
C ALA A 25 -47.85 -0.50 -17.22
N THR A 26 -46.69 0.18 -17.28
CA THR A 26 -46.26 1.25 -16.37
C THR A 26 -46.38 0.93 -14.87
N SER A 27 -45.30 0.52 -14.21
CA SER A 27 -44.30 1.48 -13.74
C SER A 27 -43.01 0.73 -13.45
N ALA A 28 -42.02 0.85 -14.33
CA ALA A 28 -40.65 0.78 -13.86
C ALA A 28 -40.52 1.93 -12.86
N LEU A 29 -40.61 1.63 -11.57
CA LEU A 29 -40.11 2.53 -10.55
C LEU A 29 -38.67 2.80 -10.97
N LEU A 30 -38.42 4.04 -11.42
CA LEU A 30 -37.09 4.62 -11.40
C LEU A 30 -36.66 4.61 -9.93
N ALA A 31 -36.20 3.45 -9.44
CA ALA A 31 -35.25 3.46 -8.37
C ALA A 31 -34.13 4.35 -8.89
N PRO A 32 -33.78 5.45 -8.19
CA PRO A 32 -32.63 6.24 -8.59
C PRO A 32 -31.48 5.24 -8.71
N THR A 33 -30.94 5.10 -9.91
CA THR A 33 -29.68 4.39 -10.12
C THR A 33 -28.75 4.97 -9.07
N ALA A 34 -28.39 4.15 -8.08
CA ALA A 34 -27.46 4.59 -7.05
C ALA A 34 -26.16 4.87 -7.78
N SER A 35 -25.93 6.14 -8.12
CA SER A 35 -24.72 6.58 -8.79
C SER A 35 -23.58 6.37 -7.79
N ALA A 36 -22.91 5.22 -7.93
CA ALA A 36 -21.58 5.01 -7.41
C ALA A 36 -20.69 6.17 -7.86
N ALA A 37 -19.74 6.62 -7.05
CA ALA A 37 -18.72 7.54 -7.53
C ALA A 37 -17.95 6.86 -8.68
N PRO A 38 -18.14 7.27 -9.95
CA PRO A 38 -17.34 6.74 -11.03
C PRO A 38 -15.88 7.09 -10.78
N ASP A 39 -14.95 6.28 -11.31
CA ASP A 39 -13.52 6.58 -11.31
C ASP A 39 -13.23 8.01 -11.80
N SER A 40 -14.07 8.51 -12.72
CA SER A 40 -14.01 9.87 -13.24
C SER A 40 -14.22 10.96 -12.18
N ASP A 41 -15.00 10.72 -11.12
CA ASP A 41 -15.18 11.72 -10.05
C ASP A 41 -13.92 11.86 -9.21
N TRP A 42 -13.26 10.73 -8.92
CA TRP A 42 -11.98 10.72 -8.21
C TRP A 42 -10.85 11.31 -9.04
N ASP A 43 -10.83 11.06 -10.35
CA ASP A 43 -9.84 11.69 -11.25
C ASP A 43 -10.06 13.20 -11.38
N ARG A 44 -11.31 13.65 -11.51
CA ARG A 44 -11.62 15.08 -11.52
C ARG A 44 -11.23 15.75 -10.21
N LEU A 45 -11.48 15.07 -9.09
CA LEU A 45 -11.05 15.55 -7.78
C LEU A 45 -9.52 15.63 -7.72
N ALA A 46 -8.81 14.57 -8.12
CA ALA A 46 -7.35 14.57 -8.14
C ALA A 46 -6.77 15.64 -9.06
N GLN A 47 -7.42 15.92 -10.20
CA GLN A 47 -7.04 17.02 -11.08
C GLN A 47 -7.15 18.38 -10.39
N CYS A 48 -8.19 18.58 -9.58
CA CYS A 48 -8.37 19.81 -8.81
C CYS A 48 -7.39 19.90 -7.62
N GLU A 49 -7.15 18.79 -6.92
CA GLU A 49 -6.35 18.74 -5.69
C GLU A 49 -4.84 18.76 -5.94
N SER A 50 -4.36 18.02 -6.95
CA SER A 50 -2.94 17.77 -7.19
C SER A 50 -2.51 17.99 -8.65
N GLY A 51 -3.40 18.50 -9.51
CA GLY A 51 -3.16 18.54 -10.95
C GLY A 51 -3.11 17.15 -11.59
N GLY A 52 -3.65 16.13 -10.92
CA GLY A 52 -3.69 14.74 -11.40
C GLY A 52 -2.45 13.92 -11.05
N ASN A 53 -1.52 14.45 -10.25
CA ASN A 53 -0.31 13.74 -9.87
C ASN A 53 -0.53 12.88 -8.62
N TRP A 54 -0.78 11.59 -8.84
CA TRP A 54 -1.01 10.61 -7.77
C TRP A 54 0.19 10.34 -6.86
N SER A 55 1.39 10.71 -7.28
CA SER A 55 2.63 10.51 -6.52
C SER A 55 3.16 11.81 -5.91
N ILE A 56 2.34 12.88 -5.88
CA ILE A 56 2.79 14.19 -5.42
C ILE A 56 3.18 14.18 -3.93
N ASN A 57 4.32 14.82 -3.65
CA ASN A 57 4.78 15.13 -2.30
C ASN A 57 5.61 16.41 -2.35
N THR A 58 4.96 17.57 -2.19
CA THR A 58 5.60 18.89 -2.26
C THR A 58 6.11 19.40 -0.91
N GLY A 59 5.91 18.64 0.17
CA GLY A 59 6.26 19.07 1.53
C GLY A 59 5.22 19.98 2.21
N ASN A 60 4.02 20.14 1.63
CA ASN A 60 2.91 20.93 2.20
C ASN A 60 2.10 20.19 3.29
N GLY A 61 2.54 19.00 3.72
CA GLY A 61 1.85 18.17 4.72
C GLY A 61 0.72 17.29 4.18
N TYR A 62 0.46 17.34 2.87
CA TYR A 62 -0.52 16.50 2.18
C TYR A 62 0.16 15.68 1.08
N HIS A 63 -0.43 14.53 0.75
CA HIS A 63 0.21 13.54 -0.09
C HIS A 63 -0.74 12.91 -1.10
N GLY A 64 -0.18 12.60 -2.27
CA GLY A 64 -0.85 11.84 -3.31
C GLY A 64 -1.94 12.62 -4.03
N GLY A 65 -2.63 11.94 -4.95
CA GLY A 65 -3.52 12.57 -5.92
C GLY A 65 -4.69 13.31 -5.27
N LEU A 66 -5.15 12.81 -4.14
CA LEU A 66 -6.29 13.33 -3.38
C LEU A 66 -5.87 14.12 -2.14
N GLN A 67 -4.59 14.50 -2.04
CA GLN A 67 -4.08 15.38 -0.98
C GLN A 67 -4.44 14.87 0.44
N PHE A 68 -4.13 13.62 0.74
CA PHE A 68 -4.37 13.06 2.07
C PHE A 68 -3.41 13.64 3.11
N SER A 69 -3.91 13.99 4.30
CA SER A 69 -3.05 14.14 5.47
C SER A 69 -2.54 12.77 5.95
N PRO A 70 -1.37 12.68 6.60
CA PRO A 70 -0.86 11.42 7.14
C PRO A 70 -1.80 10.77 8.16
N SER A 71 -2.51 11.57 8.95
CA SER A 71 -3.47 11.10 9.96
C SER A 71 -4.72 10.51 9.32
N THR A 72 -5.31 11.17 8.32
CA THR A 72 -6.46 10.63 7.58
C THR A 72 -6.07 9.36 6.83
N TRP A 73 -4.93 9.36 6.13
CA TRP A 73 -4.41 8.17 5.45
C TRP A 73 -4.30 6.97 6.40
N ALA A 74 -3.73 7.18 7.59
CA ALA A 74 -3.59 6.14 8.60
C ALA A 74 -4.95 5.71 9.17
N GLY A 75 -5.81 6.65 9.54
CA GLY A 75 -7.10 6.41 10.19
C GLY A 75 -8.08 5.62 9.32
N TYR A 76 -8.01 5.77 8.00
CA TYR A 76 -8.87 5.05 7.04
C TYR A 76 -8.19 3.81 6.43
N GLY A 77 -7.14 3.33 7.08
CA GLY A 77 -6.48 2.05 6.78
C GLY A 77 -5.54 2.09 5.59
N GLY A 78 -5.11 3.26 5.12
CA GLY A 78 -4.18 3.39 3.99
C GLY A 78 -2.80 2.79 4.25
N LYS A 79 -2.40 2.66 5.52
CA LYS A 79 -1.16 1.97 5.93
C LYS A 79 -1.07 0.50 5.50
N GLN A 80 -2.19 -0.14 5.12
CA GLN A 80 -2.16 -1.47 4.53
C GLN A 80 -1.56 -1.48 3.11
N TYR A 81 -1.63 -0.36 2.40
CA TYR A 81 -1.13 -0.19 1.05
C TYR A 81 0.28 0.39 1.04
N ALA A 82 0.50 1.48 1.78
CA ALA A 82 1.79 2.13 1.92
C ALA A 82 1.87 3.01 3.17
N PRO A 83 3.07 3.31 3.70
CA PRO A 83 3.22 4.24 4.84
C PRO A 83 2.57 5.61 4.60
N TYR A 84 2.66 6.13 3.37
CA TYR A 84 2.08 7.40 2.95
C TYR A 84 1.29 7.27 1.63
N ALA A 85 0.32 8.15 1.38
CA ALA A 85 -0.55 8.09 0.21
C ALA A 85 0.22 8.18 -1.13
N TYR A 86 1.23 9.06 -1.23
CA TYR A 86 2.03 9.24 -2.46
C TYR A 86 2.85 8.01 -2.87
N GLN A 87 2.98 7.00 -1.99
CA GLN A 87 3.66 5.73 -2.25
C GLN A 87 2.68 4.62 -2.66
N ALA A 88 1.38 4.85 -2.54
CA ALA A 88 0.33 3.94 -2.93
C ALA A 88 -0.12 4.22 -4.37
N THR A 89 -0.64 3.20 -5.06
CA THR A 89 -1.19 3.39 -6.41
C THR A 89 -2.44 4.26 -6.36
N ARG A 90 -2.84 4.81 -7.51
CA ARG A 90 -4.09 5.54 -7.68
C ARG A 90 -5.29 4.77 -7.11
N GLU A 91 -5.43 3.50 -7.48
CA GLU A 91 -6.57 2.66 -7.10
C GLU A 91 -6.59 2.42 -5.59
N GLN A 92 -5.42 2.26 -4.98
CA GLN A 92 -5.28 2.12 -3.53
C GLN A 92 -5.66 3.41 -2.80
N GLN A 93 -5.26 4.57 -3.34
CA GLN A 93 -5.67 5.87 -2.81
C GLN A 93 -7.17 6.08 -2.92
N ILE A 94 -7.78 5.74 -4.06
CA ILE A 94 -9.23 5.80 -4.25
C ILE A 94 -9.95 4.88 -3.27
N ALA A 95 -9.47 3.65 -3.04
CA ALA A 95 -10.10 2.75 -2.08
C ALA A 95 -10.08 3.28 -0.63
N VAL A 96 -9.03 4.03 -0.24
CA VAL A 96 -9.02 4.74 1.04
C VAL A 96 -9.97 5.94 0.98
N ALA A 97 -10.03 6.66 -0.13
CA ALA A 97 -10.92 7.79 -0.34
C ALA A 97 -12.40 7.41 -0.22
N GLU A 98 -12.79 6.25 -0.75
CA GLU A 98 -14.14 5.69 -0.62
C GLU A 98 -14.51 5.44 0.84
N ARG A 99 -13.55 5.03 1.69
CA ARG A 99 -13.77 4.86 3.14
C ARG A 99 -13.89 6.21 3.84
N VAL A 100 -13.09 7.19 3.44
CA VAL A 100 -13.21 8.58 3.94
C VAL A 100 -14.56 9.15 3.57
N LEU A 101 -14.98 8.99 2.32
CA LEU A 101 -16.29 9.42 1.81
C LEU A 101 -17.44 8.74 2.58
N ALA A 102 -17.30 7.45 2.93
CA ALA A 102 -18.28 6.75 3.77
C ALA A 102 -18.36 7.30 5.20
N GLY A 103 -17.25 7.79 5.77
CA GLY A 103 -17.21 8.30 7.14
C GLY A 103 -17.51 9.80 7.29
N GLN A 104 -17.08 10.62 6.34
CA GLN A 104 -17.11 12.10 6.42
C GLN A 104 -17.92 12.75 5.30
N GLY A 105 -18.30 12.00 4.26
CA GLY A 105 -18.87 12.57 3.05
C GLY A 105 -17.85 13.37 2.24
N TRP A 106 -18.34 14.07 1.21
CA TRP A 106 -17.52 14.92 0.34
C TRP A 106 -16.91 16.14 1.06
N GLY A 107 -17.36 16.44 2.29
CA GLY A 107 -16.79 17.49 3.14
C GLY A 107 -15.33 17.28 3.53
N ALA A 108 -14.76 16.08 3.31
CA ALA A 108 -13.32 15.83 3.43
C ALA A 108 -12.49 16.56 2.35
N TRP A 109 -13.11 16.94 1.23
CA TRP A 109 -12.50 17.71 0.14
C TRP A 109 -13.37 18.93 -0.23
N PRO A 110 -13.55 19.89 0.70
CA PRO A 110 -14.66 20.84 0.62
C PRO A 110 -14.57 21.79 -0.57
N ALA A 111 -13.37 22.26 -0.93
CA ALA A 111 -13.20 23.23 -2.01
C ALA A 111 -13.40 22.59 -3.40
N CYS A 112 -12.69 21.49 -3.68
CA CYS A 112 -12.75 20.86 -4.99
C CYS A 112 -14.03 20.06 -5.21
N SER A 113 -14.58 19.39 -4.20
CA SER A 113 -15.86 18.68 -4.34
C SER A 113 -17.01 19.65 -4.62
N ALA A 114 -17.07 20.80 -3.92
CA ALA A 114 -18.07 21.83 -4.17
C ALA A 114 -17.92 22.44 -5.57
N LYS A 115 -16.69 22.77 -5.99
CA LYS A 115 -16.40 23.29 -7.32
C LYS A 115 -16.82 22.33 -8.45
N LEU A 116 -16.65 21.03 -8.23
CA LEU A 116 -16.94 20.00 -9.21
C LEU A 116 -18.37 19.45 -9.14
N GLY A 117 -19.13 19.81 -8.10
CA GLY A 117 -20.49 19.34 -7.86
C GLY A 117 -20.56 17.85 -7.48
N LEU A 118 -19.54 17.32 -6.80
CA LEU A 118 -19.47 15.90 -6.46
C LEU A 118 -20.44 15.56 -5.33
N ASN A 119 -21.34 14.61 -5.57
CA ASN A 119 -22.37 14.17 -4.63
C ASN A 119 -22.66 12.65 -4.67
N SER A 120 -21.83 11.90 -5.41
CA SER A 120 -21.94 10.46 -5.56
C SER A 120 -21.77 9.73 -4.23
N LYS A 121 -22.40 8.56 -4.09
CA LYS A 121 -22.32 7.75 -2.86
C LYS A 121 -21.00 6.95 -2.82
N PRO A 122 -20.43 6.74 -1.61
CA PRO A 122 -19.26 5.90 -1.46
C PRO A 122 -19.53 4.47 -1.90
N THR A 123 -18.57 3.91 -2.62
CA THR A 123 -18.59 2.54 -3.13
C THR A 123 -17.30 1.85 -2.67
N PRO A 124 -17.34 1.08 -1.56
CA PRO A 124 -16.14 0.43 -1.04
C PRO A 124 -15.47 -0.45 -2.10
N ARG A 125 -14.18 -0.19 -2.33
CA ARG A 125 -13.36 -0.97 -3.27
C ARG A 125 -12.46 -1.91 -2.51
N ASN A 126 -12.44 -3.17 -2.93
CA ASN A 126 -11.46 -4.13 -2.45
C ASN A 126 -10.31 -4.21 -3.45
N VAL A 127 -9.25 -3.44 -3.19
CA VAL A 127 -8.00 -3.52 -3.94
C VAL A 127 -7.06 -4.40 -3.14
N ALA A 128 -6.46 -5.39 -3.78
CA ALA A 128 -5.42 -6.17 -3.13
C ALA A 128 -4.33 -5.21 -2.65
N ALA A 129 -3.96 -5.33 -1.38
CA ALA A 129 -2.76 -4.68 -0.90
C ALA A 129 -1.62 -5.07 -1.82
N LYS A 130 -0.75 -4.12 -2.20
CA LYS A 130 0.54 -4.48 -2.81
C LYS A 130 1.10 -5.60 -1.92
N PRO A 131 1.47 -6.77 -2.46
CA PRO A 131 2.05 -7.81 -1.64
C PRO A 131 3.12 -7.12 -0.81
N LYS A 132 2.98 -7.11 0.53
CA LYS A 132 4.06 -6.64 1.40
C LYS A 132 5.26 -7.37 0.85
N ALA A 133 6.20 -6.65 0.25
CA ALA A 133 7.39 -7.27 -0.27
C ALA A 133 7.94 -8.01 0.93
N LYS A 134 7.86 -9.35 0.91
CA LYS A 134 8.56 -10.18 1.87
C LYS A 134 9.94 -9.55 1.92
N PRO A 135 10.44 -9.08 3.08
CA PRO A 135 11.74 -8.44 3.14
C PRO A 135 12.66 -9.29 2.29
N ALA A 136 13.14 -8.72 1.18
CA ALA A 136 13.91 -9.50 0.22
C ALA A 136 15.00 -10.14 1.07
N ALA A 137 15.04 -11.48 1.09
CA ALA A 137 16.02 -12.18 1.92
C ALA A 137 17.36 -11.49 1.62
N PRO A 138 18.07 -10.97 2.64
CA PRO A 138 19.25 -10.16 2.40
C PRO A 138 20.11 -10.90 1.39
N ALA A 139 20.58 -10.22 0.34
CA ALA A 139 21.33 -10.88 -0.72
C ALA A 139 22.39 -11.80 -0.09
N PRO A 140 22.72 -12.97 -0.66
CA PRO A 140 23.61 -13.94 -0.02
C PRO A 140 24.89 -13.33 0.55
N VAL A 141 25.42 -12.29 -0.12
CA VAL A 141 26.53 -11.43 0.31
C VAL A 141 26.29 -10.71 1.65
N VAL A 142 25.09 -10.18 1.91
CA VAL A 142 24.71 -9.52 3.17
C VAL A 142 24.56 -10.56 4.29
N GLN A 143 24.00 -11.72 3.98
CA GLN A 143 23.90 -12.81 4.96
C GLN A 143 25.26 -13.40 5.31
N GLN A 144 26.18 -13.45 4.35
CA GLN A 144 27.54 -13.93 4.55
C GLN A 144 28.37 -12.89 5.30
N ALA A 145 28.28 -11.60 4.95
CA ALA A 145 28.92 -10.53 5.69
C ALA A 145 28.44 -10.46 7.15
N ALA A 146 27.13 -10.62 7.40
CA ALA A 146 26.59 -10.68 8.77
C ALA A 146 27.12 -11.91 9.54
N ARG A 147 27.21 -13.07 8.89
CA ARG A 147 27.80 -14.28 9.49
C ARG A 147 29.31 -14.10 9.77
N ASP A 148 30.06 -13.53 8.84
CA ASP A 148 31.50 -13.27 9.00
C ASP A 148 31.76 -12.22 10.11
N LEU A 149 30.93 -11.18 10.20
CA LEU A 149 30.96 -10.18 11.28
C LEU A 149 30.68 -10.79 12.65
N SER A 150 29.66 -11.65 12.73
CA SER A 150 29.28 -12.34 13.98
C SER A 150 30.35 -13.31 14.49
N ARG A 151 31.17 -13.87 13.60
CA ARG A 151 32.20 -14.86 13.96
C ARG A 151 33.56 -14.23 14.25
N ASN A 152 34.00 -13.30 13.40
CA ASN A 152 35.41 -12.91 13.33
C ASN A 152 35.68 -11.42 13.47
N SER A 153 34.66 -10.58 13.72
CA SER A 153 34.90 -9.18 14.14
C SER A 153 35.79 -8.35 13.20
N ASN A 154 35.84 -8.65 11.90
CA ASN A 154 36.90 -8.15 11.03
C ASN A 154 36.37 -7.12 10.03
N ALA A 155 37.05 -5.97 9.91
CA ALA A 155 36.68 -4.87 9.02
C ALA A 155 36.47 -5.31 7.56
N LEU A 156 37.12 -6.42 7.20
CA LEU A 156 37.01 -7.18 5.96
C LEU A 156 35.57 -7.55 5.55
N ALA A 157 34.63 -7.73 6.48
CA ALA A 157 33.26 -8.09 6.13
C ALA A 157 32.42 -6.88 5.70
N VAL A 158 32.69 -5.71 6.28
CA VAL A 158 32.12 -4.44 5.81
C VAL A 158 32.78 -4.02 4.49
N ASP A 159 34.09 -4.28 4.33
CA ASP A 159 34.81 -4.09 3.06
C ASP A 159 34.17 -4.91 1.93
N LYS A 160 33.91 -6.21 2.15
CA LYS A 160 33.22 -7.06 1.16
C LYS A 160 31.84 -6.52 0.74
N PHE A 161 31.08 -5.96 1.68
CA PHE A 161 29.78 -5.38 1.38
C PHE A 161 29.90 -4.09 0.58
N TYR A 162 30.83 -3.22 0.97
CA TYR A 162 31.12 -1.97 0.27
C TYR A 162 31.58 -2.25 -1.18
N ASP A 163 32.51 -3.19 -1.36
CA ASP A 163 33.02 -3.59 -2.68
C ASP A 163 31.93 -4.15 -3.59
N GLU A 164 31.03 -4.97 -3.06
CA GLU A 164 29.90 -5.52 -3.81
C GLU A 164 28.90 -4.42 -4.22
N LEU A 165 28.71 -3.42 -3.36
CA LEU A 165 27.85 -2.28 -3.65
C LEU A 165 28.46 -1.41 -4.75
N VAL A 166 29.77 -1.10 -4.69
CA VAL A 166 30.51 -0.38 -5.73
C VAL A 166 30.39 -1.12 -7.07
N LYS A 167 30.67 -2.44 -7.11
CA LYS A 167 30.55 -3.26 -8.32
C LYS A 167 29.17 -3.19 -8.96
N ARG A 168 28.09 -3.21 -8.16
CA ARG A 168 26.71 -3.14 -8.66
C ARG A 168 26.34 -1.76 -9.19
N ILE A 169 26.91 -0.70 -8.63
CA ILE A 169 26.73 0.68 -9.09
C ILE A 169 27.45 0.86 -10.42
N GLU A 170 28.70 0.39 -10.51
CA GLU A 170 29.51 0.43 -11.73
C GLU A 170 28.93 -0.42 -12.86
N ALA A 171 28.41 -1.62 -12.56
CA ALA A 171 27.71 -2.46 -13.53
C ALA A 171 26.45 -1.81 -14.12
N ARG A 172 25.94 -0.74 -13.51
CA ARG A 172 24.80 0.06 -14.00
C ARG A 172 25.23 1.36 -14.67
N GLY A 173 26.54 1.56 -14.90
CA GLY A 173 27.09 2.74 -15.58
C GLY A 173 27.28 3.96 -14.70
N PHE A 174 27.22 3.81 -13.37
CA PHE A 174 27.45 4.89 -12.42
C PHE A 174 28.80 4.70 -11.72
N SER A 175 29.53 5.78 -11.46
CA SER A 175 30.74 5.73 -10.63
C SER A 175 30.42 6.16 -9.20
N VAL A 176 31.09 5.54 -8.22
CA VAL A 176 31.00 5.98 -6.82
C VAL A 176 31.91 7.20 -6.64
N PRO A 177 31.39 8.36 -6.18
CA PRO A 177 32.21 9.55 -5.96
C PRO A 177 33.32 9.30 -4.94
N LYS A 178 34.49 9.91 -5.16
CA LYS A 178 35.67 9.73 -4.31
C LYS A 178 35.41 10.10 -2.85
N GLU A 179 34.53 11.08 -2.62
CA GLU A 179 34.12 11.54 -1.29
C GLU A 179 33.45 10.41 -0.50
N VAL A 180 32.67 9.56 -1.17
CA VAL A 180 31.99 8.41 -0.55
C VAL A 180 33.00 7.34 -0.17
N THR A 181 33.99 7.09 -1.03
CA THR A 181 35.09 6.16 -0.78
C THR A 181 35.99 6.64 0.36
N ASP A 182 36.31 7.92 0.40
CA ASP A 182 37.15 8.52 1.45
C ASP A 182 36.42 8.52 2.80
N TYR A 183 35.12 8.86 2.82
CA TYR A 183 34.29 8.77 4.02
C TYR A 183 34.18 7.33 4.52
N TYR A 184 33.97 6.36 3.61
CA TYR A 184 33.93 4.94 3.95
C TYR A 184 35.24 4.49 4.60
N ASN A 185 36.39 4.78 3.96
CA ASN A 185 37.70 4.38 4.45
C ASN A 185 38.03 5.00 5.82
N ALA A 186 37.65 6.26 6.04
CA ALA A 186 37.85 6.94 7.31
C ALA A 186 36.97 6.38 8.45
N ASN A 187 35.80 5.81 8.13
CA ASN A 187 34.80 5.42 9.12
C ASN A 187 34.56 3.91 9.24
N LYS A 188 35.17 3.08 8.39
CA LYS A 188 34.91 1.63 8.35
C LYS A 188 35.09 0.94 9.70
N HIS A 189 36.02 1.38 10.53
CA HIS A 189 36.21 0.84 11.88
C HIS A 189 35.07 1.23 12.85
N SER A 190 34.59 2.48 12.79
CA SER A 190 33.45 2.96 13.59
C SER A 190 32.14 2.28 13.18
N LEU A 191 31.94 2.06 11.87
CA LEU A 191 30.78 1.33 11.34
C LEU A 191 30.75 -0.12 11.85
N ASN A 192 31.91 -0.79 11.89
CA ASN A 192 32.03 -2.13 12.48
C ASN A 192 31.71 -2.14 13.98
N HIS A 193 32.23 -1.16 14.73
CA HIS A 193 31.98 -1.06 16.17
C HIS A 193 30.49 -0.82 16.47
N THR A 194 29.87 0.12 15.74
CA THR A 194 28.44 0.44 15.87
C THR A 194 27.58 -0.77 15.52
N TYR A 195 27.89 -1.49 14.43
CA TYR A 195 27.18 -2.71 14.05
C TYR A 195 27.22 -3.78 15.16
N LYS A 196 28.37 -3.98 15.81
CA LYS A 196 28.50 -4.91 16.94
C LYS A 196 27.65 -4.52 18.15
N GLN A 197 27.57 -3.23 18.47
CA GLN A 197 26.74 -2.75 19.58
C GLN A 197 25.26 -3.05 19.32
N TYR A 198 24.78 -2.82 18.10
CA TYR A 198 23.39 -3.12 17.74
C TYR A 198 23.12 -4.62 17.54
N SER A 199 24.06 -5.41 17.02
CA SER A 199 23.85 -6.84 16.81
C SER A 199 23.75 -7.63 18.12
N ALA A 200 24.51 -7.23 19.15
CA ALA A 200 24.38 -7.78 20.50
C ALA A 200 23.00 -7.46 21.12
N GLN A 201 22.48 -6.25 20.89
CA GLN A 201 21.13 -5.88 21.31
C GLN A 201 20.04 -6.66 20.56
N LEU A 202 20.23 -6.92 19.27
CA LEU A 202 19.25 -7.67 18.45
C LEU A 202 19.20 -9.16 18.79
N GLN A 203 20.34 -9.77 19.14
CA GLN A 203 20.37 -11.17 19.59
C GLN A 203 19.68 -11.39 20.93
N ALA A 204 19.62 -10.37 21.80
CA ALA A 204 18.91 -10.44 23.08
C ALA A 204 17.37 -10.42 22.95
N VAL A 205 16.83 -10.07 21.77
CA VAL A 205 15.39 -9.88 21.53
C VAL A 205 14.79 -11.00 20.68
N LEU A 206 15.61 -11.92 20.16
CA LEU A 206 15.16 -13.06 19.36
C LEU A 206 15.19 -14.35 20.17
N PRO A 207 14.05 -15.05 20.38
CA PRO A 207 14.05 -16.34 21.06
C PRO A 207 14.75 -17.41 20.20
N HIS A 208 15.51 -18.28 20.87
CA HIS A 208 16.22 -19.43 20.28
C HIS A 208 15.27 -20.46 19.67
#